data_AF-A0A7C0XM90-F1
#
_entry.id   AF-A0A7C0XM90-F1
#
_cell.length_a   1.000
_cell.length_b   1.000
_cell.length_c   1.000
_cell.angle_alpha   90.00
_cell.angle_beta   90.00
_cell.angle_gamma   90.00
#
_symmetry.space_group_name_H-M   'P 1'
#
loop_
_entity.id
_entity.type
_entity.pdbx_description
1 polymer ?
#
loop_
_entity_poly.entity_id
_entity_poly.type
_entity_poly.pdbx_seq_one_letter_code
_entity_poly.pdbx_strand_id
1 'polypeptide(L)'
;GQARGVVLLAASQTGVPVAEYSPREVKMAVVGSGRATKGQVQFMVKSILGLSEHPPTDAADALAVALCHAHKVGAARSRSK
;
A
#
# COMPACT_ATOMS: atom_id res chain seq x y z
N GLY A 1 -12.67 10.11 -11.75
CA GLY A 1 -11.28 9.65 -11.52
C GLY A 1 -10.62 9.25 -12.82
N GLN A 2 -10.41 10.21 -13.73
CA GLN A 2 -9.82 9.96 -15.06
C GLN A 2 -8.34 9.55 -14.96
N ALA A 3 -7.60 10.11 -13.99
CA ALA A 3 -6.19 9.77 -13.75
C ALA A 3 -5.97 8.28 -13.46
N ARG A 4 -6.83 7.65 -12.65
CA ARG A 4 -6.75 6.21 -12.36
C ARG A 4 -6.98 5.36 -13.62
N GLY A 5 -7.94 5.76 -14.46
CA GLY A 5 -8.20 5.08 -15.73
C GLY A 5 -7.00 5.13 -16.69
N VAL A 6 -6.31 6.28 -16.76
CA VAL A 6 -5.10 6.46 -17.58
C VAL A 6 -3.94 5.59 -17.04
N VAL A 7 -3.73 5.55 -15.72
CA VAL A 7 -2.70 4.72 -15.09
C VAL A 7 -2.95 3.23 -15.33
N LEU A 8 -4.20 2.77 -15.20
CA LEU A 8 -4.57 1.38 -15.45
C LEU A 8 -4.39 1.00 -16.93
N LEU A 9 -4.78 1.89 -17.85
CA LEU A 9 -4.59 1.68 -19.28
C LEU A 9 -3.10 1.59 -19.66
N ALA A 10 -2.28 2.52 -19.15
CA ALA A 10 -0.83 2.51 -19.39
C ALA A 10 -0.16 1.25 -18.80
N ALA A 11 -0.57 0.83 -17.61
CA ALA A 11 -0.06 -0.40 -16.99
C ALA A 11 -0.46 -1.65 -17.80
N SER A 12 -1.69 -1.70 -18.30
CA SER A 12 -2.16 -2.77 -19.20
C SER A 12 -1.36 -2.83 -20.51
N GLN A 13 -1.07 -1.67 -21.12
CA GLN A 13 -0.29 -1.58 -22.35
C GLN A 13 1.18 -2.00 -22.19
N THR A 14 1.72 -1.92 -20.97
CA THR A 14 3.13 -2.23 -20.67
C THR A 14 3.34 -3.61 -20.05
N GLY A 15 2.25 -4.39 -19.87
CA GLY A 15 2.31 -5.74 -19.29
C GLY A 15 2.69 -5.76 -17.81
N VAL A 16 2.62 -4.63 -17.11
CA VAL A 16 2.91 -4.54 -15.68
C VAL A 16 1.71 -5.05 -14.89
N PRO A 17 1.88 -6.06 -14.00
CA PRO A 17 0.78 -6.54 -13.18
C PRO A 17 0.24 -5.44 -12.28
N VAL A 18 -1.05 -5.15 -12.42
CA VAL A 18 -1.75 -4.19 -11.55
C VAL A 18 -2.41 -4.95 -10.41
N ALA A 19 -2.19 -4.48 -9.18
CA ALA A 19 -2.93 -4.92 -8.01
C ALA A 19 -3.71 -3.76 -7.42
N GLU A 20 -4.96 -4.03 -7.03
CA GLU A 20 -5.81 -3.06 -6.36
C GLU A 20 -6.05 -3.47 -4.91
N TYR A 21 -6.04 -2.46 -4.02
CA TYR A 21 -6.31 -2.64 -2.61
C TYR A 21 -7.32 -1.61 -2.13
N SER A 22 -8.35 -2.09 -1.44
CA SER A 22 -9.30 -1.20 -0.78
C SER A 22 -8.63 -0.46 0.39
N PRO A 23 -9.11 0.72 0.79
CA PRO A 23 -8.58 1.43 1.96
C PRO A 23 -8.60 0.58 3.24
N ARG A 24 -9.58 -0.32 3.37
CA ARG A 24 -9.69 -1.24 4.49
C ARG A 24 -8.56 -2.27 4.49
N GLU A 25 -8.20 -2.82 3.33
CA GLU A 25 -7.10 -3.78 3.20
C GLU A 25 -5.74 -3.14 3.50
N VAL A 26 -5.52 -1.91 3.04
CA VAL A 26 -4.30 -1.15 3.36
C VAL A 26 -4.18 -0.94 4.86
N LYS A 27 -5.25 -0.47 5.51
CA LYS A 27 -5.29 -0.27 6.95
C LYS A 27 -5.10 -1.56 7.75
N MET A 28 -5.73 -2.65 7.32
CA MET A 28 -5.51 -3.98 7.91
C MET A 28 -4.05 -4.43 7.77
N ALA A 29 -3.44 -4.26 6.60
CA ALA A 29 -2.09 -4.74 6.33
C ALA A 29 -1.00 -3.94 7.08
N VAL A 30 -1.24 -2.65 7.32
CA VAL A 30 -0.25 -1.74 7.94
C VAL A 30 -0.47 -1.60 9.45
N VAL A 31 -1.73 -1.49 9.91
CA VAL A 31 -2.08 -1.19 11.31
C VAL A 31 -2.68 -2.40 12.03
N GLY A 32 -3.07 -3.45 11.31
CA GLY A 32 -3.79 -4.59 11.87
C GLY A 32 -5.29 -4.35 12.09
N SER A 33 -5.80 -3.16 11.74
CA SER A 33 -7.21 -2.82 11.88
C SER A 33 -7.73 -2.01 10.69
N GLY A 34 -8.78 -2.51 10.05
CA GLY A 34 -9.40 -1.88 8.88
C GLY A 34 -10.17 -0.60 9.22
N ARG A 35 -10.38 -0.35 10.52
CA ARG A 35 -11.01 0.87 11.05
C ARG A 35 -9.99 1.94 11.44
N ALA A 36 -8.69 1.70 11.23
CA ALA A 36 -7.64 2.65 11.59
C ALA A 36 -7.82 4.02 10.93
N THR A 37 -7.39 5.06 11.62
CA THR A 37 -7.38 6.44 11.11
C THR A 37 -6.19 6.67 10.18
N LYS A 38 -6.23 7.74 9.37
CA LYS A 38 -5.10 8.10 8.50
C LYS A 38 -3.82 8.40 9.30
N GLY A 39 -3.95 9.05 10.46
CA GLY A 39 -2.80 9.33 11.35
C GLY A 39 -2.18 8.05 11.91
N GLN A 40 -2.99 7.03 12.26
CA GLN A 40 -2.48 5.73 12.68
C GLN A 40 -1.72 5.02 11.56
N VAL A 41 -2.22 5.09 10.32
CA VAL A 41 -1.50 4.55 9.15
C VAL A 41 -0.17 5.25 8.97
N GLN A 42 -0.14 6.59 8.98
CA GLN A 42 1.09 7.39 8.83
C GLN A 42 2.13 7.09 9.93
N PHE A 43 1.68 6.96 11.17
CA PHE A 43 2.53 6.57 12.30
C PHE A 43 3.12 5.17 12.11
N MET A 44 2.30 4.21 11.69
CA MET A 44 2.75 2.84 11.45
C MET A 44 3.70 2.75 10.25
N VAL A 45 3.45 3.48 9.16
CA VAL A 45 4.36 3.57 8.01
C VAL A 45 5.74 4.06 8.46
N LYS A 46 5.79 5.15 9.24
CA LYS A 46 7.04 5.67 9.81
C LYS A 46 7.76 4.58 10.62
N SER A 47 7.02 3.89 11.49
CA SER A 47 7.58 2.88 12.40
C SER A 47 8.09 1.64 11.67
N ILE A 48 7.34 1.14 10.67
CA ILE A 48 7.70 -0.04 9.87
C ILE A 48 8.92 0.23 9.00
N LEU A 49 9.00 1.43 8.41
CA LEU A 49 10.09 1.81 7.50
C LEU A 49 11.29 2.45 8.21
N GLY A 50 11.22 2.64 9.54
CA GLY A 50 12.28 3.28 10.32
C GLY A 50 12.57 4.73 9.92
N LEU A 51 11.57 5.47 9.45
CA LEU A 51 11.75 6.87 9.02
C LEU A 51 11.99 7.78 10.23
N SER A 52 12.92 8.72 10.10
CA SER A 52 13.25 9.71 11.14
C SER A 52 12.08 10.64 11.45
N GLU A 53 11.35 11.07 10.41
CA GLU A 53 10.22 11.99 10.50
C GLU A 53 8.92 11.38 9.96
N HIS A 54 7.80 12.05 10.20
CA HIS A 54 6.53 11.62 9.62
C HIS A 54 6.51 11.96 8.13
N PRO A 55 6.32 10.95 7.25
CA PRO A 55 6.23 11.24 5.82
C PRO A 55 5.01 12.12 5.54
N PRO A 56 5.05 13.03 4.54
CA PRO A 56 3.87 13.76 4.10
C PRO A 56 2.69 12.83 3.81
N THR A 57 1.46 13.31 3.97
CA THR A 57 0.24 12.47 3.87
C THR A 57 0.17 11.66 2.57
N ASP A 58 0.49 12.29 1.43
CA ASP A 58 0.44 11.62 0.12
C ASP A 58 1.51 10.53 -0.01
N ALA A 59 2.70 10.79 0.53
CA ALA A 59 3.78 9.81 0.58
C ALA A 59 3.43 8.65 1.52
N ALA A 60 2.81 8.93 2.67
CA ALA A 60 2.35 7.92 3.61
C ALA A 60 1.30 6.99 2.98
N ASP A 61 0.33 7.54 2.24
CA ASP A 61 -0.70 6.77 1.55
C ASP A 61 -0.07 5.87 0.45
N ALA A 62 0.90 6.37 -0.32
CA ALA A 62 1.62 5.57 -1.32
C ALA A 62 2.47 4.45 -0.68
N LEU A 63 3.22 4.75 0.38
CA LEU A 63 4.02 3.78 1.13
C LEU A 63 3.15 2.71 1.79
N ALA A 64 1.98 3.09 2.31
CA ALA A 64 1.03 2.15 2.88
C ALA A 64 0.49 1.15 1.84
N VAL A 65 0.18 1.63 0.62
CA VAL A 65 -0.22 0.76 -0.49
C VAL A 65 0.92 -0.19 -0.89
N ALA A 66 2.16 0.32 -0.96
CA ALA A 66 3.33 -0.50 -1.27
C ALA A 66 3.58 -1.59 -0.20
N LEU A 67 3.46 -1.25 1.09
CA LEU A 67 3.54 -2.21 2.19
C LEU A 67 2.43 -3.26 2.11
N CYS A 68 1.20 -2.84 1.81
CA CYS A 68 0.07 -3.75 1.61
C CYS A 68 0.36 -4.76 0.48
N HIS A 69 0.88 -4.27 -0.65
CA HIS A 69 1.31 -5.11 -1.77
C HIS A 69 2.42 -6.08 -1.36
N ALA A 70 3.48 -5.58 -0.72
CA ALA A 70 4.62 -6.36 -0.28
C ALA A 70 4.23 -7.47 0.70
N HIS A 71 3.33 -7.18 1.66
CA HIS A 71 2.81 -8.20 2.58
C HIS A 71 2.03 -9.29 1.85
N LYS A 72 1.19 -8.93 0.87
CA LYS A 72 0.39 -9.91 0.11
C LYS A 72 1.25 -10.76 -0.84
N VAL A 73 2.19 -10.15 -1.56
CA VAL A 73 3.08 -10.87 -2.49
C VAL A 73 4.15 -11.66 -1.75
N GLY A 74 4.72 -11.12 -0.67
CA GLY A 74 5.68 -11.82 0.20
C GLY A 74 5.08 -13.05 0.89
N ALA A 75 3.82 -12.96 1.35
CA ALA A 75 3.09 -14.11 1.88
C ALA A 75 2.74 -15.17 0.80
N ALA A 76 2.72 -14.81 -0.48
CA ALA A 76 2.57 -15.76 -1.58
C ALA A 76 3.91 -16.44 -1.92
N ARG A 77 5.03 -15.69 -1.90
CA ARG A 77 6.37 -16.23 -2.17
C ARG A 77 6.88 -17.21 -1.09
N SER A 78 6.53 -16.99 0.18
CA SER A 78 6.93 -17.88 1.28
C SER A 78 6.19 -19.22 1.33
N ARG A 79 5.07 -19.37 0.59
CA ARG A 79 4.26 -20.60 0.51
C ARG A 79 4.64 -21.54 -0.63
N SER A 80 5.66 -21.19 -1.42
CA SER A 80 6.12 -22.00 -2.56
C SER A 80 7.37 -22.83 -2.22
N LYS A 81 7.59 -23.19 -0.95
CA LYS A 81 8.71 -24.02 -0.50
C LYS A 81 8.22 -25.30 0.18
#